data_AF-A0A1I8ANV0-F1
#
_entry.id   AF-A0A1I8ANV0-F1
#
_cell.length_a   1.000
_cell.length_b   1.000
_cell.length_c   1.000
_cell.angle_alpha   90.00
_cell.angle_beta   90.00
_cell.angle_gamma   90.00
#
_symmetry.space_group_name_H-M   'P 1'
#
loop_
_entity.id
_entity.type
_entity.pdbx_description
1 polymer ?
#
loop_
_entity_poly.entity_id
_entity_poly.type
_entity_poly.pdbx_seq_one_letter_code
_entity_poly.pdbx_strand_id
1 'polypeptide(L)'
;MARSRETFNFLRGATVAERREIERAHDAYHLNGTFMEWTTHLLQTAASRGDAPANAYQWKQAAVFIGETLMSQGLRPGHLSEHWFQMNQQVYHVVLARYIAIVDEAKCHRARRPLPFFFRWFLCFASHYAKHAVSLSMTPSQYLCQAEELLKEPSLIPKPGCRVHKGGKKHKGWLLYLDTRGSDGVFIKTLYLKDDFHPGPLRKI
;
A
#
# COMPACT_ATOMS: atom_id res chain seq x y z
N MET A 1 -15.79 14.22 -9.72
CA MET A 1 -14.96 14.43 -10.93
C MET A 1 -13.60 14.99 -10.52
N ALA A 2 -12.52 14.53 -11.17
CA ALA A 2 -11.16 15.00 -10.92
C ALA A 2 -11.03 16.49 -11.26
N ARG A 3 -10.49 17.27 -10.33
CA ARG A 3 -10.38 18.73 -10.46
C ARG A 3 -9.06 19.19 -11.10
N SER A 4 -7.97 18.42 -10.96
CA SER A 4 -6.68 18.73 -11.56
C SER A 4 -6.41 18.00 -12.88
N ARG A 5 -5.72 18.68 -13.80
CA ARG A 5 -5.31 18.14 -15.12
C ARG A 5 -4.40 16.92 -14.97
N GLU A 6 -3.58 16.91 -13.92
CA GLU A 6 -2.64 15.84 -13.59
C GLU A 6 -3.40 14.57 -13.18
N THR A 7 -4.40 14.71 -12.30
CA THR A 7 -5.28 13.58 -11.93
C THR A 7 -5.93 13.00 -13.18
N PHE A 8 -6.49 13.86 -14.04
CA PHE A 8 -7.11 13.42 -15.28
C PHE A 8 -6.12 12.67 -16.19
N ASN A 9 -4.90 13.16 -16.32
CA ASN A 9 -3.87 12.53 -17.15
C ASN A 9 -3.52 11.12 -16.64
N PHE A 10 -3.37 10.92 -15.32
CA PHE A 10 -3.13 9.60 -14.76
C PHE A 10 -4.29 8.64 -14.99
N LEU A 11 -5.53 9.10 -14.73
CA LEU A 11 -6.73 8.27 -14.91
C LEU A 11 -6.96 7.91 -16.38
N ARG A 12 -6.70 8.83 -17.30
CA ARG A 12 -6.80 8.59 -18.74
C ARG A 12 -5.71 7.66 -19.26
N GLY A 13 -4.50 7.73 -18.71
CA GLY A 13 -3.37 6.86 -19.07
C GLY A 13 -3.49 5.42 -18.57
N ALA A 14 -4.48 5.13 -17.72
CA ALA A 14 -4.67 3.80 -17.15
C ALA A 14 -5.07 2.76 -18.20
N THR A 15 -4.40 1.61 -18.18
CA THR A 15 -4.82 0.39 -18.89
C THR A 15 -6.17 -0.11 -18.36
N VAL A 16 -6.83 -1.00 -19.10
CA VAL A 16 -8.11 -1.60 -18.69
C VAL A 16 -8.00 -2.27 -17.31
N ALA A 17 -6.90 -2.97 -17.04
CA ALA A 17 -6.68 -3.61 -15.75
C ALA A 17 -6.50 -2.58 -14.62
N GLU A 18 -5.73 -1.52 -14.85
CA GLU A 18 -5.53 -0.46 -13.85
C GLU A 18 -6.82 0.30 -13.56
N ARG A 19 -7.66 0.57 -14.58
CA ARG A 19 -8.97 1.22 -14.38
C ARG A 19 -9.86 0.43 -13.42
N ARG A 20 -9.94 -0.89 -13.60
CA ARG A 20 -10.71 -1.76 -12.69
C ARG A 20 -10.20 -1.70 -11.25
N GLU A 21 -8.88 -1.62 -11.05
CA GLU A 21 -8.30 -1.48 -9.72
C GLU A 21 -8.52 -0.08 -9.12
N ILE A 22 -8.52 0.96 -9.95
CA ILE A 22 -8.87 2.34 -9.54
C ILE A 22 -10.35 2.43 -9.18
N GLU A 23 -11.24 1.81 -9.94
CA GLU A 23 -12.68 1.71 -9.63
C GLU A 23 -12.90 1.00 -8.29
N ARG A 24 -12.21 -0.11 -8.03
CA ARG A 24 -12.27 -0.76 -6.71
C ARG A 24 -11.79 0.14 -5.57
N ALA A 25 -10.75 0.94 -5.81
CA ALA A 25 -10.31 1.95 -4.83
C ALA A 25 -11.36 3.07 -4.69
N HIS A 26 -12.04 3.45 -5.77
CA HIS A 26 -13.17 4.37 -5.73
C HIS A 26 -14.31 3.86 -4.87
N ASP A 27 -14.71 2.61 -5.06
CA ASP A 27 -15.79 1.99 -4.29
C ASP A 27 -15.42 1.85 -2.81
N ALA A 28 -14.14 1.53 -2.51
CA ALA A 28 -13.67 1.35 -1.15
C ALA A 28 -13.57 2.67 -0.35
N TYR A 29 -13.14 3.75 -1.00
CA TYR A 29 -12.80 5.01 -0.31
C TYR A 29 -13.68 6.21 -0.68
N HIS A 30 -14.58 6.07 -1.66
CA HIS A 30 -15.38 7.16 -2.23
C HIS A 30 -14.51 8.35 -2.66
N LEU A 31 -13.68 8.15 -3.70
CA LEU A 31 -12.71 9.17 -4.14
C LEU A 31 -13.43 10.41 -4.69
N ASN A 32 -13.61 11.42 -3.83
CA ASN A 32 -14.13 12.74 -4.18
C ASN A 32 -13.03 13.65 -4.76
N GLY A 33 -13.38 14.90 -5.07
CA GLY A 33 -12.48 15.86 -5.73
C GLY A 33 -11.20 16.08 -4.93
N THR A 34 -11.35 16.45 -3.66
CA THR A 34 -10.20 16.74 -2.79
C THR A 34 -9.38 15.48 -2.47
N PHE A 35 -10.01 14.31 -2.27
CA PHE A 35 -9.28 13.06 -2.07
C PHE A 35 -8.41 12.72 -3.28
N MET A 36 -8.96 12.88 -4.50
CA MET A 36 -8.20 12.66 -5.73
C MET A 36 -7.02 13.63 -5.86
N GLU A 37 -7.17 14.88 -5.42
CA GLU A 37 -6.07 15.86 -5.37
C GLU A 37 -4.98 15.45 -4.37
N TRP A 38 -5.36 15.05 -3.15
CA TRP A 38 -4.42 14.50 -2.16
C TRP A 38 -3.65 13.29 -2.70
N THR A 39 -4.35 12.42 -3.44
CA THR A 39 -3.77 11.26 -4.10
C THR A 39 -2.72 11.65 -5.14
N THR A 40 -3.07 12.60 -6.01
CA THR A 40 -2.16 13.11 -7.03
C THR A 40 -0.94 13.80 -6.43
N HIS A 41 -1.14 14.64 -5.41
CA HIS A 41 -0.04 15.31 -4.73
C HIS A 41 0.90 14.31 -4.01
N LEU A 42 0.34 13.25 -3.40
CA LEU A 42 1.16 12.21 -2.76
C LEU A 42 1.99 11.46 -3.80
N LEU A 43 1.40 11.11 -4.94
CA LEU A 43 2.12 10.48 -6.05
C LEU A 43 3.25 11.39 -6.58
N GLN A 44 2.98 12.68 -6.77
CA GLN A 44 3.99 13.64 -7.23
C GLN A 44 5.15 13.75 -6.22
N THR A 45 4.84 13.75 -4.93
CA THR A 45 5.85 13.74 -3.86
C THR A 45 6.66 12.45 -3.88
N ALA A 46 6.02 11.29 -4.06
CA ALA A 46 6.71 10.01 -4.21
C ALA A 46 7.63 10.01 -5.45
N ALA A 47 7.17 10.55 -6.57
CA ALA A 47 7.93 10.62 -7.81
C ALA A 47 9.14 11.54 -7.71
N SER A 48 9.00 12.72 -7.12
CA SER A 48 10.13 13.65 -6.93
C SER A 48 11.21 13.09 -6.00
N ARG A 49 10.83 12.19 -5.08
CA ARG A 49 11.73 11.48 -4.16
C ARG A 49 12.33 10.19 -4.73
N GLY A 50 11.95 9.80 -5.95
CA GLY A 50 12.37 8.54 -6.57
C GLY A 50 11.73 7.29 -5.93
N ASP A 51 10.65 7.46 -5.17
CA ASP A 51 9.98 6.38 -4.42
C ASP A 51 9.02 5.56 -5.31
N ALA A 52 8.53 6.15 -6.40
CA ALA A 52 7.65 5.53 -7.39
C ALA A 52 7.57 6.33 -8.70
N PRO A 53 7.33 5.70 -9.86
CA PRO A 53 7.04 6.41 -11.10
C PRO A 53 5.64 7.06 -11.08
N ALA A 54 5.48 8.18 -11.76
CA ALA A 54 4.20 8.87 -11.90
C ALA A 54 3.32 8.19 -12.96
N ASN A 55 2.57 7.16 -12.57
CA ASN A 55 1.63 6.45 -13.46
C ASN A 55 0.35 6.02 -12.74
N ALA A 56 -0.62 5.50 -13.51
CA ALA A 56 -1.93 5.09 -13.00
C ALA A 56 -1.86 4.01 -11.90
N TYR A 57 -1.01 3.00 -12.08
CA TYR A 57 -0.78 1.98 -11.06
C TYR A 57 -0.35 2.60 -9.71
N GLN A 58 0.61 3.52 -9.73
CA GLN A 58 1.11 4.18 -8.52
C GLN A 58 0.12 5.20 -7.96
N TRP A 59 -0.66 5.87 -8.82
CA TRP A 59 -1.76 6.72 -8.38
C TRP A 59 -2.77 5.94 -7.53
N LYS A 60 -3.13 4.73 -7.97
CA LYS A 60 -3.96 3.83 -7.17
C LYS A 60 -3.31 3.44 -5.84
N GLN A 61 -2.00 3.19 -5.82
CA GLN A 61 -1.29 2.89 -4.56
C GLN A 61 -1.30 4.08 -3.60
N ALA A 62 -1.17 5.32 -4.11
CA ALA A 62 -1.34 6.52 -3.30
C ALA A 62 -2.76 6.61 -2.71
N ALA A 63 -3.80 6.33 -3.50
CA ALA A 63 -5.19 6.34 -3.02
C ALA A 63 -5.40 5.34 -1.89
N VAL A 64 -4.92 4.10 -2.08
CA VAL A 64 -4.96 3.05 -1.06
C VAL A 64 -4.20 3.49 0.19
N PHE A 65 -2.99 4.02 0.07
CA PHE A 65 -2.22 4.46 1.22
C PHE A 65 -2.97 5.52 2.04
N ILE A 66 -3.54 6.55 1.39
CA ILE A 66 -4.32 7.59 2.07
C ILE A 66 -5.55 6.96 2.74
N GLY A 67 -6.31 6.14 2.01
CA GLY A 67 -7.53 5.52 2.51
C GLY A 67 -7.28 4.65 3.75
N GLU A 68 -6.31 3.75 3.68
CA GLU A 68 -5.91 2.88 4.80
C GLU A 68 -5.34 3.68 5.97
N THR A 69 -4.57 4.74 5.71
CA THR A 69 -4.05 5.61 6.77
C THR A 69 -5.18 6.31 7.52
N LEU A 70 -6.19 6.84 6.82
CA LEU A 70 -7.37 7.44 7.43
C LEU A 70 -8.17 6.41 8.23
N MET A 71 -8.42 5.22 7.65
CA MET A 71 -9.14 4.15 8.34
C MET A 71 -8.42 3.70 9.62
N SER A 72 -7.08 3.64 9.61
CA SER A 72 -6.30 3.32 10.81
C SER A 72 -6.47 4.34 11.95
N GLN A 73 -6.90 5.56 11.63
CA GLN A 73 -7.22 6.62 12.58
C GLN A 73 -8.72 6.68 12.91
N GLY A 74 -9.50 5.66 12.51
CA GLY A 74 -10.95 5.61 12.72
C GLY A 74 -11.77 6.47 11.75
N LEU A 75 -11.12 7.12 10.78
CA LEU A 75 -11.77 7.95 9.77
C LEU A 75 -12.12 7.08 8.56
N ARG A 76 -13.42 6.85 8.31
CA ARG A 76 -13.88 6.08 7.14
C ARG A 76 -14.04 7.00 5.94
N PRO A 77 -13.14 6.96 4.93
CA PRO A 77 -13.17 7.92 3.83
C PRO A 77 -14.51 7.95 3.08
N GLY A 78 -15.14 6.78 2.92
CA GLY A 78 -16.45 6.65 2.29
C GLY A 78 -17.60 7.40 2.99
N HIS A 79 -17.42 7.82 4.25
CA HIS A 79 -18.40 8.60 5.01
C HIS A 79 -18.03 10.09 5.12
N LEU A 80 -16.87 10.50 4.60
CA LEU A 80 -16.40 11.88 4.68
C LEU A 80 -16.82 12.65 3.44
N SER A 81 -17.43 13.82 3.64
CA SER A 81 -17.84 14.69 2.54
C SER A 81 -16.65 15.44 1.94
N GLU A 82 -16.81 15.92 0.70
CA GLU A 82 -15.86 16.83 0.05
C GLU A 82 -15.50 18.02 0.95
N HIS A 83 -16.49 18.60 1.63
CA HIS A 83 -16.29 19.72 2.55
C HIS A 83 -15.39 19.34 3.75
N TRP A 84 -15.53 18.12 4.28
CA TRP A 84 -14.65 17.65 5.35
C TRP A 84 -13.19 17.65 4.91
N PHE A 85 -12.88 17.13 3.72
CA PHE A 85 -11.50 17.13 3.21
C PHE A 85 -10.98 18.55 3.02
N GLN A 86 -11.79 19.44 2.45
CA GLN A 86 -11.42 20.85 2.27
C GLN A 86 -11.10 21.56 3.59
N MET A 87 -11.89 21.31 4.65
CA MET A 87 -11.67 21.91 5.98
C MET A 87 -10.56 21.24 6.80
N ASN A 88 -10.08 20.07 6.39
CA ASN A 88 -9.12 19.27 7.16
C ASN A 88 -7.80 19.02 6.41
N GLN A 89 -7.29 20.03 5.70
CA GLN A 89 -6.01 19.93 4.97
C GLN A 89 -4.81 19.59 5.88
N GLN A 90 -4.86 19.95 7.16
CA GLN A 90 -3.85 19.55 8.14
C GLN A 90 -3.74 18.03 8.30
N VAL A 91 -4.84 17.28 8.10
CA VAL A 91 -4.82 15.81 8.15
C VAL A 91 -3.97 15.27 7.00
N TYR A 92 -4.01 15.91 5.83
CA TYR A 92 -3.17 15.51 4.72
C TYR A 92 -1.67 15.65 5.02
N HIS A 93 -1.26 16.71 5.71
CA HIS A 93 0.13 16.85 6.13
C HIS A 93 0.58 15.72 7.06
N VAL A 94 -0.31 15.24 7.95
CA VAL A 94 -0.04 14.07 8.79
C VAL A 94 0.09 12.80 7.96
N VAL A 95 -0.80 12.60 6.97
CA VAL A 95 -0.73 11.46 6.04
C VAL A 95 0.59 11.48 5.26
N LEU A 96 1.01 12.65 4.76
CA LEU A 96 2.24 12.81 4.01
C LEU A 96 3.49 12.59 4.88
N ALA A 97 3.51 13.14 6.09
CA ALA A 97 4.60 12.92 7.05
C ALA A 97 4.75 11.42 7.39
N ARG A 98 3.62 10.73 7.57
CA ARG A 98 3.60 9.29 7.84
C ARG A 98 4.12 8.48 6.64
N TYR A 99 3.73 8.85 5.42
CA TYR A 99 4.27 8.25 4.20
C TYR A 99 5.80 8.35 4.15
N ILE A 100 6.33 9.56 4.35
CA ILE A 100 7.78 9.82 4.30
C ILE A 100 8.50 8.98 5.35
N ALA A 101 8.02 8.99 6.61
CA ALA A 101 8.62 8.22 7.69
C ALA A 101 8.65 6.71 7.40
N ILE A 102 7.55 6.15 6.88
CA ILE A 102 7.46 4.72 6.51
C ILE A 102 8.49 4.37 5.43
N VAL A 103 8.59 5.22 4.39
CA VAL A 103 9.51 4.98 3.27
C VAL A 103 10.96 5.14 3.70
N ASP A 104 11.28 6.16 4.49
CA ASP A 104 12.64 6.40 4.96
C ASP A 104 13.11 5.27 5.88
N GLU A 105 12.23 4.75 6.74
CA GLU A 105 12.54 3.57 7.54
C GLU A 105 12.78 2.33 6.66
N ALA A 106 11.94 2.09 5.65
CA ALA A 106 12.11 0.98 4.72
C ALA A 106 13.41 1.08 3.89
N LYS A 107 13.78 2.29 3.48
CA LYS A 107 15.07 2.56 2.81
C LYS A 107 16.24 2.24 3.73
N CYS A 108 16.21 2.73 4.96
CA CYS A 108 17.23 2.45 5.98
C CYS A 108 17.36 0.94 6.25
N HIS A 109 16.23 0.23 6.39
CA HIS A 109 16.22 -1.22 6.57
C HIS A 109 16.87 -1.93 5.38
N ARG A 110 16.46 -1.62 4.14
CA ARG A 110 17.00 -2.24 2.92
C ARG A 110 18.48 -1.98 2.71
N ALA A 111 18.97 -0.79 3.09
CA ALA A 111 20.39 -0.46 3.01
C ALA A 111 21.23 -1.36 3.93
N ARG A 112 20.67 -1.79 5.08
CA ARG A 112 21.33 -2.66 6.05
C ARG A 112 21.09 -4.14 5.79
N ARG A 113 19.92 -4.50 5.24
CA ARG A 113 19.43 -5.86 5.05
C ARG A 113 18.80 -5.98 3.66
N PRO A 114 19.63 -6.07 2.60
CA PRO A 114 19.11 -6.17 1.25
C PRO A 114 18.36 -7.49 1.04
N LEU A 115 17.09 -7.39 0.65
CA LEU A 115 16.27 -8.54 0.28
C LEU A 115 16.47 -8.90 -1.19
N PRO A 116 16.40 -10.21 -1.56
CA PRO A 116 16.49 -10.63 -2.95
C PRO A 116 15.31 -10.13 -3.79
N PHE A 117 14.18 -9.83 -3.15
CA PHE A 117 12.98 -9.28 -3.77
C PHE A 117 12.43 -8.15 -2.91
N PHE A 118 11.81 -7.17 -3.55
CA PHE A 118 11.10 -6.10 -2.87
C PHE A 118 9.73 -5.88 -3.50
N PHE A 119 8.91 -5.04 -2.86
CA PHE A 119 7.73 -4.49 -3.53
C PHE A 119 8.19 -3.73 -4.78
N ARG A 120 7.30 -3.65 -5.78
CA ARG A 120 7.64 -3.05 -7.08
C ARG A 120 8.20 -1.62 -6.93
N TRP A 121 7.71 -0.87 -5.94
CA TRP A 121 8.15 0.49 -5.59
C TRP A 121 7.91 0.77 -4.10
N PHE A 122 8.54 1.80 -3.53
CA PHE A 122 8.37 2.16 -2.11
C PHE A 122 6.95 2.64 -1.79
N LEU A 123 6.27 3.31 -2.74
CA LEU A 123 4.85 3.66 -2.56
C LEU A 123 3.95 2.41 -2.51
N CYS A 124 4.27 1.36 -3.27
CA CYS A 124 3.55 0.09 -3.20
C CYS A 124 3.81 -0.65 -1.88
N PHE A 125 5.03 -0.56 -1.35
CA PHE A 125 5.32 -1.02 0.01
C PHE A 125 4.50 -0.24 1.05
N ALA A 126 4.51 1.10 0.99
CA ALA A 126 3.82 1.93 1.97
C ALA A 126 2.31 1.67 1.98
N SER A 127 1.67 1.55 0.81
CA SER A 127 0.25 1.22 0.71
C SER A 127 -0.07 -0.16 1.29
N HIS A 128 0.77 -1.15 1.01
CA HIS A 128 0.62 -2.50 1.53
C HIS A 128 0.85 -2.56 3.06
N TYR A 129 1.86 -1.85 3.57
CA TYR A 129 2.13 -1.71 4.99
C TYR A 129 0.95 -1.05 5.72
N ALA A 130 0.41 0.05 5.17
CA ALA A 130 -0.74 0.75 5.74
C ALA A 130 -1.96 -0.19 5.90
N LYS A 131 -2.20 -1.03 4.88
CA LYS A 131 -3.32 -1.97 4.86
C LYS A 131 -3.19 -3.12 5.87
N HIS A 132 -1.99 -3.67 6.05
CA HIS A 132 -1.82 -4.96 6.72
C HIS A 132 -1.03 -4.90 8.02
N ALA A 133 -0.05 -4.01 8.14
CA ALA A 133 0.90 -4.01 9.24
C ALA A 133 0.51 -3.02 10.34
N VAL A 134 -0.17 -1.93 9.99
CA VAL A 134 -0.60 -0.91 10.95
C VAL A 134 -1.58 -1.49 11.98
N SER A 135 -2.55 -2.30 11.53
CA SER A 135 -3.51 -2.99 12.42
C SER A 135 -2.84 -4.01 13.34
N LEU A 136 -1.62 -4.44 13.03
CA LEU A 136 -0.81 -5.36 13.82
C LEU A 136 0.21 -4.62 14.71
N SER A 137 0.16 -3.29 14.77
CA SER A 137 1.11 -2.45 15.53
C SER A 137 2.58 -2.72 15.18
N MET A 138 2.86 -3.10 13.93
CA MET A 138 4.22 -3.32 13.43
C MET A 138 4.82 -2.05 12.88
N THR A 139 6.12 -1.84 13.11
CA THR A 139 6.94 -0.89 12.36
C THR A 139 7.21 -1.39 10.93
N PRO A 140 7.51 -0.49 9.97
CA PRO A 140 7.98 -0.87 8.64
C PRO A 140 9.12 -1.90 8.66
N SER A 141 10.11 -1.73 9.53
CA SER A 141 11.25 -2.66 9.66
C SER A 141 10.82 -4.02 10.18
N GLN A 142 9.96 -4.08 11.21
CA GLN A 142 9.42 -5.36 11.70
C GLN A 142 8.65 -6.11 10.62
N TYR A 143 7.88 -5.39 9.81
CA TYR A 143 7.15 -5.97 8.71
C TYR A 143 8.06 -6.50 7.59
N LEU A 144 9.14 -5.79 7.28
CA LEU A 144 10.17 -6.28 6.36
C LEU A 144 10.94 -7.47 6.93
N CYS A 145 11.32 -7.45 8.22
CA CYS A 145 11.88 -8.60 8.95
C CYS A 145 11.00 -9.85 8.78
N GLN A 146 9.67 -9.70 8.90
CA GLN A 146 8.74 -10.81 8.70
C GLN A 146 8.78 -11.35 7.26
N ALA A 147 8.98 -10.50 6.26
CA ALA A 147 9.20 -10.94 4.88
C ALA A 147 10.50 -11.76 4.76
N GLU A 148 11.60 -11.31 5.38
CA GLU A 148 12.89 -12.00 5.31
C GLU A 148 12.82 -13.39 5.95
N GLU A 149 12.18 -13.51 7.11
CA GLU A 149 12.01 -14.80 7.76
C GLU A 149 11.18 -15.76 6.89
N LEU A 150 10.15 -15.27 6.21
CA LEU A 150 9.35 -16.10 5.29
C LEU A 150 10.16 -16.55 4.07
N LEU A 151 11.05 -15.71 3.54
CA LEU A 151 11.89 -16.08 2.40
C LEU A 151 12.84 -17.25 2.69
N LYS A 152 13.12 -17.54 3.96
CA LYS A 152 13.92 -18.72 4.38
C LYS A 152 13.11 -20.02 4.34
N GLU A 153 11.79 -19.93 4.36
CA GLU A 153 10.91 -21.09 4.27
C GLU A 153 10.86 -21.62 2.82
N PRO A 154 10.67 -22.92 2.60
CA PRO A 154 10.51 -23.48 1.26
C PRO A 154 9.37 -22.80 0.48
N SER A 155 9.62 -22.48 -0.79
CA SER A 155 8.59 -21.88 -1.65
C SER A 155 7.62 -22.92 -2.20
N LEU A 156 6.34 -22.59 -2.22
CA LEU A 156 5.27 -23.33 -2.87
C LEU A 156 4.84 -22.62 -4.16
N ILE A 157 4.36 -23.38 -5.14
CA ILE A 157 3.86 -22.84 -6.42
C ILE A 157 2.37 -23.21 -6.54
N PRO A 158 1.44 -22.37 -6.01
CA PRO A 158 0.02 -22.68 -6.07
C PRO A 158 -0.61 -22.42 -7.45
N LYS A 159 0.02 -21.59 -8.28
CA LYS A 159 -0.42 -21.29 -9.66
C LYS A 159 0.74 -20.78 -10.52
N PRO A 160 0.66 -20.88 -11.85
CA PRO A 160 1.69 -20.37 -12.74
C PRO A 160 2.03 -18.90 -12.45
N GLY A 161 3.33 -18.63 -12.27
CA GLY A 161 3.82 -17.27 -12.05
C GLY A 161 3.60 -16.71 -10.64
N CYS A 162 3.25 -17.54 -9.67
CA CYS A 162 3.10 -17.13 -8.28
C CYS A 162 3.90 -18.08 -7.39
N ARG A 163 4.84 -17.55 -6.61
CA ARG A 163 5.50 -18.29 -5.52
C ARG A 163 4.96 -17.83 -4.18
N VAL A 164 4.82 -18.75 -3.24
CA VAL A 164 4.30 -18.47 -1.90
C VAL A 164 5.22 -19.08 -0.86
N HIS A 165 5.64 -18.27 0.11
CA HIS A 165 6.31 -18.75 1.30
C HIS A 165 5.32 -18.70 2.47
N LYS A 166 5.18 -19.83 3.17
CA LYS A 166 4.29 -19.98 4.31
C LYS A 166 5.13 -20.12 5.57
N GLY A 167 4.83 -19.32 6.58
CA GLY A 167 5.58 -19.37 7.82
C GLY A 167 5.46 -20.71 8.52
N GLY A 168 6.60 -21.23 8.99
CA GLY A 168 6.67 -22.44 9.82
C GLY A 168 6.11 -22.22 11.23
N LYS A 169 6.53 -23.04 12.21
CA LYS A 169 6.01 -22.97 13.59
C LYS A 169 6.13 -21.58 14.21
N LYS A 170 7.26 -20.89 13.99
CA LYS A 170 7.57 -19.58 14.57
C LYS A 170 6.76 -18.42 13.95
N HIS A 171 6.42 -18.52 12.67
CA HIS A 171 5.72 -17.47 11.91
C HIS A 171 4.37 -17.97 11.37
N LYS A 172 3.72 -18.87 12.11
CA LYS A 172 2.51 -19.56 11.67
C LYS A 172 1.43 -18.55 11.27
N GLY A 173 0.83 -18.78 10.11
CA GLY A 173 -0.25 -17.94 9.57
C GLY A 173 0.23 -16.81 8.66
N TRP A 174 1.52 -16.46 8.68
CA TRP A 174 2.06 -15.51 7.72
C TRP A 174 2.26 -16.12 6.34
N LEU A 175 1.93 -15.34 5.32
CA LEU A 175 2.06 -15.69 3.92
C LEU A 175 2.75 -14.56 3.17
N LEU A 176 3.76 -14.92 2.38
CA LEU A 176 4.45 -14.03 1.44
C LEU A 176 4.22 -14.52 0.02
N TYR A 177 3.57 -13.71 -0.80
CA TYR A 177 3.31 -13.96 -2.20
C TYR A 177 4.27 -13.16 -3.07
N LEU A 178 4.99 -13.86 -3.93
CA LEU A 178 5.85 -13.29 -4.96
C LEU A 178 5.17 -13.43 -6.32
N ASP A 179 5.08 -12.33 -7.06
CA ASP A 179 4.72 -12.38 -8.47
C ASP A 179 6.00 -12.64 -9.26
N THR A 180 6.01 -13.74 -10.00
CA THR A 180 7.12 -14.11 -10.89
C THR A 180 6.72 -13.99 -12.35
N ARG A 181 5.62 -13.28 -12.65
CA ARG A 181 5.14 -13.05 -14.02
C ARG A 181 5.72 -11.77 -14.58
N GLY A 182 6.09 -11.83 -15.85
CA GLY A 182 6.53 -10.68 -16.63
C GLY A 182 8.05 -10.53 -16.70
N SER A 183 8.46 -9.66 -17.61
CA SER A 183 9.87 -9.31 -17.88
C SER A 183 10.50 -8.43 -16.81
N ASP A 184 9.68 -7.78 -15.96
CA ASP A 184 10.13 -6.82 -14.95
C ASP A 184 10.78 -7.47 -13.71
N GLY A 185 10.94 -8.79 -13.72
CA GLY A 185 11.52 -9.57 -12.62
C GLY A 185 10.52 -10.01 -11.56
N VAL A 186 11.04 -10.52 -10.44
CA VAL A 186 10.26 -11.06 -9.32
C VAL A 186 10.08 -10.01 -8.24
N PHE A 187 8.85 -9.81 -7.76
CA PHE A 187 8.55 -8.82 -6.73
C PHE A 187 7.57 -9.35 -5.69
N ILE A 188 7.64 -8.76 -4.49
CA ILE A 188 6.66 -9.01 -3.44
C ILE A 188 5.32 -8.42 -3.88
N LYS A 189 4.33 -9.29 -4.02
CA LYS A 189 2.96 -8.91 -4.37
C LYS A 189 2.12 -8.67 -3.12
N THR A 190 2.26 -9.55 -2.14
CA THR A 190 1.46 -9.50 -0.91
C THR A 190 2.23 -10.13 0.25
N LEU A 191 2.16 -9.52 1.43
CA LEU A 191 2.71 -10.06 2.69
C LEU A 191 1.68 -9.90 3.80
N TYR A 192 1.08 -10.95 4.33
CA TYR A 192 0.06 -10.75 5.34
C TYR A 192 -0.06 -11.94 6.27
N LEU A 193 -0.62 -11.66 7.44
CA LEU A 193 -1.07 -12.66 8.38
C LEU A 193 -2.49 -13.08 7.95
N LYS A 194 -2.72 -14.38 7.74
CA LYS A 194 -4.00 -14.92 7.26
C LYS A 194 -5.18 -14.43 8.12
N ASP A 195 -6.33 -14.22 7.47
CA ASP A 195 -7.53 -13.57 8.03
C ASP A 195 -8.03 -14.10 9.38
N ASP A 196 -7.76 -15.37 9.71
CA ASP A 196 -8.14 -15.99 10.99
C ASP A 196 -7.46 -15.33 12.23
N PHE A 197 -6.47 -14.47 12.02
CA PHE A 197 -5.73 -13.76 13.08
C PHE A 197 -5.82 -12.23 12.98
N HIS A 198 -6.67 -11.68 12.10
CA HIS A 198 -7.02 -10.27 12.23
C HIS A 198 -7.90 -10.11 13.47
N PRO A 199 -7.49 -9.33 14.50
CA PRO A 199 -8.43 -8.97 15.54
C PRO A 199 -9.58 -8.25 14.84
N GLY A 200 -10.76 -8.84 14.85
CA GLY A 200 -11.96 -8.15 14.41
C GLY A 200 -12.06 -6.80 15.13
N PRO A 201 -12.77 -5.81 14.57
CA PRO A 201 -13.00 -4.55 15.26
C PRO A 201 -13.47 -4.88 16.67
N LEU A 202 -12.76 -4.35 17.68
CA LEU A 202 -13.06 -4.54 19.10
C LEU A 202 -14.58 -4.51 19.25
N ARG A 203 -15.18 -5.68 19.51
CA ARG A 203 -16.60 -5.74 19.85
C ARG A 203 -16.73 -4.83 21.06
N LYS A 204 -17.55 -3.79 20.94
CA LYS A 204 -17.93 -2.92 22.05
C LYS A 204 -18.34 -3.85 23.20
N ILE A 205 -17.58 -3.79 24.29
CA ILE A 205 -18.01 -4.27 25.60
C ILE A 205 -19.03 -3.25 26.12
#